data_AF-A0A3D5ELB0-F1
#
_entry.id   AF-A0A3D5ELB0-F1
#
_cell.length_a   1.000
_cell.length_b   1.000
_cell.length_c   1.000
_cell.angle_alpha   90.00
_cell.angle_beta   90.00
_cell.angle_gamma   90.00
#
_symmetry.space_group_name_H-M   'P 1'
#
loop_
_entity.id
_entity.type
_entity.pdbx_description
1 polymer ?
#
loop_
_entity_poly.entity_id
_entity_poly.type
_entity_poly.pdbx_seq_one_letter_code
_entity_poly.pdbx_strand_id
1 'polypeptide(L)'
;MQFPYTALSPTLGTQIEYDESELWNEVNRILDEDTESQFSVGQQLYFNLIHGCVNPAYFLDDEVVLNLEEYAIMKRFSIPPTQSIENAVYERLVTFSAIDDEVTAINKLKNKDG
;
A
#
# COMPACT_ATOMS: atom_id res chain seq x y z
N MET A 1 -16.39 -3.42 -5.76
CA MET A 1 -16.12 -4.86 -5.60
C MET A 1 -17.04 -5.38 -4.51
N GLN A 2 -17.49 -6.63 -4.55
CA GLN A 2 -18.38 -7.18 -3.54
C GLN A 2 -17.95 -8.60 -3.22
N PHE A 3 -17.85 -8.90 -1.92
CA PHE A 3 -17.58 -10.26 -1.44
C PHE A 3 -18.86 -11.10 -1.41
N PRO A 4 -18.75 -12.43 -1.58
CA PRO A 4 -17.56 -13.14 -2.04
C PRO A 4 -17.36 -13.02 -3.56
N TYR A 5 -16.14 -13.25 -4.04
CA TYR A 5 -15.83 -13.30 -5.47
C TYR A 5 -14.77 -14.36 -5.77
N THR A 6 -14.70 -14.85 -7.00
CA THR A 6 -13.68 -15.84 -7.41
C THR A 6 -12.61 -15.18 -8.28
N ALA A 7 -11.34 -15.40 -7.96
CA ALA A 7 -10.21 -14.96 -8.76
C ALA A 7 -9.05 -15.97 -8.71
N LEU A 8 -8.09 -15.84 -9.62
CA LEU A 8 -6.86 -16.60 -9.58
C LEU A 8 -5.97 -16.05 -8.45
N SER A 9 -5.53 -16.91 -7.53
CA SER A 9 -4.56 -16.52 -6.51
C SER A 9 -3.17 -16.33 -7.13
N PRO A 10 -2.54 -15.15 -6.98
CA PRO A 10 -1.18 -14.93 -7.45
C PRO A 10 -0.16 -15.82 -6.72
N THR A 11 -0.38 -16.15 -5.44
CA THR A 11 0.55 -16.99 -4.66
C THR A 11 0.32 -18.48 -4.88
N LEU A 12 -0.94 -18.93 -4.96
CA LEU A 12 -1.28 -20.36 -5.05
C LEU A 12 -1.49 -20.84 -6.49
N GLY A 13 -1.59 -19.94 -7.47
CA GLY A 13 -1.76 -20.28 -8.89
C GLY A 13 -3.05 -21.03 -9.21
N THR A 14 -4.03 -21.01 -8.31
CA THR A 14 -5.32 -21.71 -8.43
C THR A 14 -6.49 -20.75 -8.21
N GLN A 15 -7.68 -21.08 -8.70
CA GLN A 15 -8.87 -20.28 -8.46
C GLN A 15 -9.35 -20.45 -7.02
N ILE A 16 -9.55 -19.33 -6.32
CA ILE A 16 -10.00 -19.28 -4.94
C ILE A 16 -11.22 -18.36 -4.86
N GLU A 17 -12.16 -18.73 -3.99
CA GLU A 17 -13.24 -17.85 -3.57
C GLU A 17 -12.74 -16.97 -2.42
N TYR A 18 -12.68 -15.68 -2.66
CA TYR A 18 -12.24 -14.69 -1.70
C TYR A 18 -13.44 -14.14 -0.93
N ASP A 19 -13.37 -14.27 0.39
CA ASP A 19 -14.00 -13.35 1.33
C ASP A 19 -12.98 -12.33 1.84
N GLU A 20 -13.41 -11.44 2.74
CA GLU A 20 -12.53 -10.41 3.29
C GLU A 20 -11.34 -11.02 4.05
N SER A 21 -11.55 -12.12 4.79
CA SER A 21 -10.48 -12.78 5.53
C SER A 21 -9.47 -13.42 4.58
N GLU A 22 -9.94 -14.05 3.51
CA GLU A 22 -9.08 -14.73 2.56
C GLU A 22 -8.30 -13.74 1.70
N LEU A 23 -8.86 -12.56 1.42
CA LEU A 23 -8.11 -11.47 0.81
C LEU A 23 -6.94 -11.04 1.71
N TRP A 24 -7.16 -10.87 3.00
CA TRP A 24 -6.08 -10.54 3.94
C TRP A 24 -5.09 -11.69 4.14
N ASN A 25 -5.53 -12.94 4.05
CA ASN A 25 -4.63 -14.09 4.03
C ASN A 25 -3.72 -14.09 2.79
N GLU A 26 -4.25 -13.75 1.62
CA GLU A 26 -3.46 -13.62 0.39
C GLU A 26 -2.46 -12.46 0.49
N VAL A 27 -2.85 -11.32 1.07
CA VAL A 27 -1.94 -10.21 1.38
C VAL A 27 -0.77 -10.71 2.23
N ASN A 28 -1.06 -11.43 3.32
CA ASN A 28 0.00 -11.98 4.17
C ASN A 28 0.91 -12.96 3.42
N ARG A 29 0.34 -13.86 2.59
CA ARG A 29 1.14 -14.79 1.77
C ARG A 29 2.09 -14.06 0.83
N ILE A 30 1.61 -13.00 0.16
CA ILE A 30 2.45 -12.18 -0.73
C ILE A 30 3.61 -11.55 0.04
N LEU A 31 3.34 -11.00 1.23
CA LEU A 31 4.38 -10.37 2.05
C LEU A 31 5.39 -11.37 2.62
N ASP A 32 4.95 -12.59 2.93
CA ASP A 32 5.80 -13.67 3.42
C ASP A 32 6.71 -14.26 2.31
N GLU A 33 6.36 -14.10 1.03
CA GLU A 33 7.17 -14.58 -0.10
C GLU A 33 8.44 -13.75 -0.33
N ASP A 34 8.47 -12.47 0.03
CA ASP A 34 9.67 -11.63 -0.09
C ASP A 34 10.56 -11.73 1.16
N THR A 35 11.15 -12.90 1.36
CA THR A 35 12.05 -13.18 2.50
C THR A 35 13.32 -12.33 2.50
N GLU A 36 13.67 -11.70 1.38
CA GLU A 36 14.87 -10.88 1.22
C GLU A 36 14.58 -9.37 1.24
N SER A 37 13.31 -8.97 1.36
CA SER A 37 12.87 -7.56 1.34
C SER A 37 13.43 -6.79 0.13
N GLN A 38 13.44 -7.43 -1.03
CA GLN A 38 13.97 -6.82 -2.26
C GLN A 38 13.07 -5.70 -2.77
N PHE A 39 11.78 -5.77 -2.46
CA PHE A 39 10.77 -4.80 -2.88
C PHE A 39 10.05 -4.20 -1.66
N SER A 40 9.55 -2.97 -1.81
CA SER A 40 8.70 -2.38 -0.79
C SER A 40 7.34 -3.10 -0.73
N VAL A 41 6.66 -3.00 0.42
CA VAL A 41 5.32 -3.58 0.62
C VAL A 41 4.36 -3.10 -0.48
N GLY A 42 4.36 -1.80 -0.78
CA GLY A 42 3.53 -1.24 -1.84
C GLY A 42 3.84 -1.83 -3.23
N GLN A 43 5.11 -2.08 -3.55
CA GLN A 43 5.51 -2.69 -4.81
C GLN A 43 5.03 -4.14 -4.92
N GLN A 44 5.23 -4.95 -3.87
CA GLN A 44 4.79 -6.33 -3.87
C GLN A 44 3.27 -6.45 -4.04
N LEU A 45 2.51 -5.65 -3.27
CA LEU A 45 1.05 -5.66 -3.36
C LEU A 45 0.56 -5.10 -4.71
N TYR A 46 1.25 -4.13 -5.28
CA TYR A 46 0.89 -3.63 -6.61
C TYR A 46 1.05 -4.71 -7.69
N PHE A 47 2.19 -5.40 -7.73
CA PHE A 47 2.45 -6.39 -8.78
C PHE A 47 1.70 -7.71 -8.59
N ASN A 48 1.52 -8.16 -7.35
CA ASN A 48 0.89 -9.45 -7.06
C ASN A 48 -0.60 -9.32 -6.79
N LEU A 49 -1.01 -8.40 -5.91
CA LEU A 49 -2.40 -8.30 -5.45
C LEU A 49 -3.28 -7.54 -6.45
N ILE A 50 -2.88 -6.31 -6.81
CA ILE A 50 -3.69 -5.40 -7.66
C ILE A 50 -3.79 -5.92 -9.10
N HIS A 51 -2.70 -6.49 -9.63
CA HIS A 51 -2.71 -7.10 -10.95
C HIS A 51 -3.25 -8.53 -10.98
N GLY A 52 -3.28 -9.22 -9.83
CA GLY A 52 -3.63 -10.64 -9.75
C GLY A 52 -5.09 -10.90 -9.38
N CYS A 53 -5.59 -10.32 -8.29
CA CYS A 53 -6.82 -10.82 -7.66
C CYS A 53 -7.75 -9.78 -7.02
N VAL A 54 -7.36 -8.49 -6.92
CA VAL A 54 -8.19 -7.49 -6.22
C VAL A 54 -8.35 -6.20 -7.03
N ASN A 55 -9.53 -5.57 -6.92
CA ASN A 55 -9.70 -4.20 -7.39
C ASN A 55 -9.11 -3.23 -6.33
N PRO A 56 -8.13 -2.38 -6.68
CA PRO A 56 -7.49 -1.47 -5.72
C PRO A 56 -8.45 -0.46 -5.09
N ALA A 57 -9.58 -0.16 -5.75
CA ALA A 57 -10.63 0.68 -5.19
C ALA A 57 -11.24 0.12 -3.89
N TYR A 58 -11.01 -1.16 -3.57
CA TYR A 58 -11.40 -1.73 -2.29
C TYR A 58 -10.67 -1.09 -1.11
N PHE A 59 -9.39 -0.73 -1.28
CA PHE A 59 -8.55 -0.14 -0.22
C PHE A 59 -8.62 1.39 -0.16
N LEU A 60 -9.36 2.01 -1.09
CA LEU A 60 -9.51 3.46 -1.17
C LEU A 60 -10.79 3.87 -0.46
N ASP A 61 -10.69 4.11 0.83
CA ASP A 61 -11.73 4.82 1.59
C ASP A 61 -11.42 6.33 1.69
N ASP A 62 -12.39 7.08 2.21
CA ASP A 62 -12.27 8.54 2.34
C ASP A 62 -11.10 8.96 3.25
N GLU A 63 -10.76 8.14 4.25
CA GLU A 63 -9.65 8.41 5.17
C GLU A 63 -8.30 8.22 4.47
N VAL A 64 -8.14 7.15 3.69
CA VAL A 64 -6.95 6.90 2.86
C VAL A 64 -6.77 8.02 1.85
N VAL A 65 -7.84 8.43 1.16
CA VAL A 65 -7.78 9.54 0.20
C VAL A 65 -7.36 10.83 0.89
N LEU A 66 -7.97 11.15 2.04
CA LEU A 66 -7.62 12.36 2.79
C LEU A 66 -6.16 12.35 3.26
N ASN A 67 -5.67 11.22 3.78
CA ASN A 67 -4.28 11.07 4.21
C ASN A 67 -3.29 11.26 3.05
N LEU A 68 -3.61 10.74 1.86
CA LEU A 68 -2.78 10.91 0.67
C LEU A 68 -2.75 12.37 0.19
N GLU A 69 -3.91 13.02 0.13
CA GLU A 69 -4.01 14.42 -0.26
C GLU A 69 -3.28 15.34 0.71
N GLU A 70 -3.47 15.11 2.01
CA GLU A 70 -2.85 15.90 3.06
C GLU A 70 -1.32 15.78 3.00
N TYR A 71 -0.81 14.55 2.89
CA TYR A 71 0.61 14.31 2.69
C TYR A 71 1.15 15.03 1.44
N ALA A 72 0.43 14.96 0.31
CA ALA A 72 0.84 15.61 -0.93
C ALA A 72 0.88 17.14 -0.81
N ILE A 73 -0.12 17.74 -0.16
CA ILE A 73 -0.16 19.19 0.14
C ILE A 73 1.03 19.57 1.03
N MET A 74 1.28 18.80 2.10
CA MET A 74 2.38 19.06 3.02
C MET A 74 3.73 19.06 2.33
N LYS A 75 4.01 18.04 1.49
CA LYS A 75 5.24 17.99 0.70
C LYS A 75 5.32 19.12 -0.32
N ARG A 76 4.22 19.45 -1.00
CA ARG A 76 4.20 20.49 -2.04
C ARG A 76 4.45 21.89 -1.51
N PHE A 77 3.93 22.20 -0.31
CA PHE A 77 4.03 23.53 0.30
C PHE A 77 5.02 23.59 1.47
N SER A 78 5.79 22.52 1.69
CA SER A 78 6.75 22.40 2.80
C SER A 78 6.12 22.67 4.17
N ILE A 79 4.89 22.19 4.38
CA ILE A 79 4.18 22.35 5.64
C ILE A 79 4.69 21.28 6.62
N PRO A 80 5.16 21.66 7.82
CA PRO A 80 5.60 20.69 8.81
C PRO A 80 4.41 19.86 9.34
N PRO A 81 4.59 18.56 9.59
CA PRO A 81 3.53 17.67 10.08
C PRO A 81 3.00 18.03 11.47
N THR A 82 3.83 18.73 12.26
CA THR A 82 3.51 19.17 13.61
C THR A 82 4.37 20.40 13.94
N GLN A 83 3.91 21.18 14.91
CA GLN A 83 4.68 22.30 15.46
C GLN A 83 5.87 21.83 16.31
N SER A 84 5.73 20.67 16.97
CA SER A 84 6.77 20.06 17.81
C SER A 84 6.55 18.54 17.92
N ILE A 85 7.61 17.80 18.27
CA ILE A 85 7.52 16.35 18.47
C ILE A 85 6.49 15.99 19.56
N GLU A 86 6.41 16.80 20.62
CA GLU A 86 5.48 16.60 21.75
C GLU A 86 4.01 16.69 21.32
N ASN A 87 3.71 17.49 20.30
CA ASN A 87 2.37 17.66 19.75
C ASN A 87 2.08 16.73 18.56
N ALA A 88 3.01 15.86 18.20
CA ALA A 88 2.86 14.99 17.05
C ALA A 88 1.87 13.86 17.33
N VAL A 89 0.92 13.65 16.42
CA VAL A 89 0.08 12.45 16.43
C VAL A 89 0.89 11.31 15.82
N TYR A 90 1.29 10.34 16.65
CA TYR A 90 2.16 9.23 16.26
C TYR A 90 1.63 8.48 15.03
N GLU A 91 0.35 8.09 15.04
CA GLU A 91 -0.28 7.33 13.95
C GLU A 91 -0.16 8.05 12.61
N ARG A 92 -0.39 9.37 12.59
CA ARG A 92 -0.25 10.19 11.37
C ARG A 92 1.19 10.26 10.89
N LEU A 93 2.15 10.39 11.79
CA LEU A 93 3.57 10.36 11.42
C LEU A 93 3.96 9.01 10.81
N VAL A 94 3.48 7.90 11.37
CA VAL A 94 3.72 6.55 10.84
C VAL A 94 3.13 6.42 9.44
N THR A 95 1.87 6.82 9.26
CA THR A 95 1.19 6.80 7.95
C THR A 95 1.96 7.64 6.92
N PHE A 96 2.33 8.87 7.26
CA PHE A 96 3.07 9.75 6.35
C PHE A 96 4.48 9.25 6.05
N SER A 97 5.13 8.60 7.01
CA SER A 97 6.42 7.95 6.79
C SER A 97 6.28 6.81 5.79
N ALA A 98 5.29 5.94 5.95
CA ALA A 98 5.04 4.84 5.03
C ALA A 98 4.75 5.34 3.60
N ILE A 99 3.96 6.41 3.47
CA ILE A 99 3.70 7.03 2.15
C ILE A 99 5.00 7.60 1.55
N ASP A 100 5.84 8.27 2.33
CA ASP A 100 7.12 8.85 1.86
C ASP A 100 8.11 7.77 1.40
N ASP A 101 8.17 6.66 2.12
CA ASP A 101 9.00 5.51 1.77
C ASP A 101 8.57 4.91 0.42
N GLU A 102 7.27 4.71 0.20
CA GLU A 102 6.73 4.18 -1.05
C GLU A 102 6.92 5.16 -2.23
N VAL A 103 6.65 6.44 -2.02
CA VAL A 103 6.90 7.48 -3.05
C VAL A 103 8.38 7.53 -3.42
N THR A 104 9.27 7.41 -2.44
CA THR A 104 10.72 7.39 -2.65
C THR A 104 11.14 6.13 -3.42
N ALA A 105 10.59 4.96 -3.07
CA ALA A 105 10.84 3.71 -3.77
C ALA A 105 10.40 3.78 -5.25
N ILE A 106 9.21 4.32 -5.52
CA ILE A 106 8.70 4.54 -6.89
C ILE A 106 9.60 5.47 -7.69
N ASN A 107 10.04 6.58 -7.10
CA ASN A 107 10.94 7.52 -7.77
C ASN A 107 12.30 6.90 -8.08
N LYS A 108 12.83 6.04 -7.19
CA LYS A 108 14.08 5.30 -7.43
C LYS A 108 13.94 4.32 -8.61
N LEU A 109 12.81 3.63 -8.74
CA LEU A 109 12.54 2.77 -9.90
C LEU A 109 12.52 3.58 -11.21
N LYS A 110 11.77 4.69 -11.23
CA LYS A 110 11.70 5.56 -12.43
C LYS A 110 13.06 6.07 -12.90
N ASN A 111 13.98 6.36 -11.96
CA ASN A 111 15.32 6.84 -12.27
C ASN A 111 16.30 5.72 -12.68
N LYS A 112 15.95 4.44 -12.46
CA LYS A 112 16.75 3.28 -12.87
C LYS A 112 16.42 2.79 -14.28
N ASP A 113 15.19 3.02 -14.73
CA ASP A 113 14.67 2.65 -16.05
C ASP A 113 14.88 3.73 -17.13
N GLY A 114 15.64 4.79 -16.84
CA GLY A 114 16.02 5.86 -17.78
C GLY A 114 17.53 5.96 -17.94
#